data_AF-A0A1Z4QRM4-F1
#
_entry.id   AF-A0A1Z4QRM4-F1
#
_cell.length_a   1.000
_cell.length_b   1.000
_cell.length_c   1.000
_cell.angle_alpha   90.00
_cell.angle_beta   90.00
_cell.angle_gamma   90.00
#
_symmetry.space_group_name_H-M   'P 1'
#
loop_
_entity.id
_entity.type
_entity.pdbx_description
1 polymer ?
#
loop_
_entity_poly.entity_id
_entity_poly.type
_entity_poly.pdbx_seq_one_letter_code
_entity_poly.pdbx_strand_id
1 'polypeptide(L)'
;MINFEELELKVNTKYSFVGIQKEGSKLIFHIPKGFSESDSSLNTFDSKRDLFFRLYRVLNLFKQTCIEKGYFKTGVVTKADDRDGVAEDDTGSEITSNDDSKNIFYSKIDALGSILDAYDELKILSLVSRLGKSERLDYSKLHRYLNKAVFLNNGSIYIDAMNLPRKEIHFDATDIVAMYCYILIELKEQLKLEVNSSEINSLAERFKEKYLGSEYSLFSEKYYLRVINDLQDALESIDHYTPIKDSDYWDFYEAIYKFLFGEFDNSIQGKVWGFSNFNTIWESMCLTHVIQTLKLNSILYLDKKFISNTFISKWNNCNKIIDISHIFNINDTDIFPDLVIWSFESEEDEILSLNYREFNKKNHIKYSISKDDSWNDYGYLTQFDISIDFGGKRVGKSKIIKITDINQRLKENCFDHCLNYLSINSNKKLKDNFFSYWDIINISHEELTMMQSLNHIFHRALLMKIYDHTNFFNQFICNVLGDEASIYDNIFYQSLFRQDSRRRATHEINNLYKEFIDKLNFYIIDIKYSTPDYYTNSENIQEIKSISLRKQFVYEYLLQKHLEKTNNPLKELDIKSEFWLPAYSSNEETFTPLPKYMDDYVKLTGVNIMAVIDSYLETEET
;
A
#
# COMPACT_ATOMS: atom_id res chain seq x y z
N MET A 1 -26.68 12.63 7.04
CA MET A 1 -26.00 11.77 6.05
C MET A 1 -25.57 12.56 4.80
N ILE A 2 -24.47 12.17 4.13
CA ILE A 2 -23.92 12.88 2.96
C ILE A 2 -24.67 12.47 1.69
N ASN A 3 -25.29 13.43 0.99
CA ASN A 3 -25.81 13.20 -0.36
C ASN A 3 -24.69 13.35 -1.39
N PHE A 4 -24.20 12.23 -1.94
CA PHE A 4 -23.12 12.24 -2.92
C PHE A 4 -23.52 12.86 -4.26
N GLU A 5 -24.82 12.92 -4.59
CA GLU A 5 -25.29 13.57 -5.82
C GLU A 5 -25.04 15.09 -5.78
N GLU A 6 -25.25 15.70 -4.62
CA GLU A 6 -25.15 17.15 -4.39
C GLU A 6 -23.71 17.66 -4.21
N LEU A 7 -22.72 16.76 -4.09
CA LEU A 7 -21.32 17.15 -3.91
C LEU A 7 -20.73 17.74 -5.20
N GLU A 8 -20.24 18.97 -5.14
CA GLU A 8 -19.47 19.58 -6.22
C GLU A 8 -17.99 19.22 -6.08
N LEU A 9 -17.37 18.68 -7.13
CA LEU A 9 -15.95 18.32 -7.13
C LEU A 9 -15.09 19.57 -7.37
N LYS A 10 -14.00 19.71 -6.62
CA LYS A 10 -13.04 20.80 -6.77
C LYS A 10 -11.63 20.34 -6.44
N VAL A 11 -10.61 20.87 -7.09
CA VAL A 11 -9.19 20.62 -6.77
C VAL A 11 -8.63 21.90 -6.17
N ASN A 12 -8.07 21.80 -4.96
CA ASN A 12 -7.44 22.96 -4.34
C ASN A 12 -6.04 23.17 -4.94
N THR A 13 -5.84 24.30 -5.63
CA THR A 13 -4.56 24.64 -6.26
C THR A 13 -3.56 25.26 -5.27
N LYS A 14 -4.06 25.94 -4.23
CA LYS A 14 -3.23 26.69 -3.29
C LYS A 14 -2.78 25.86 -2.10
N TYR A 15 -3.71 25.10 -1.51
CA TYR A 15 -3.46 24.34 -0.28
C TYR A 15 -3.54 22.85 -0.52
N SER A 16 -3.01 22.07 0.42
CA SER A 16 -3.02 20.60 0.35
C SER A 16 -4.28 19.97 0.95
N PHE A 17 -5.41 20.70 0.96
CA PHE A 17 -6.66 20.22 1.53
C PHE A 17 -7.39 19.27 0.58
N VAL A 18 -7.84 18.14 1.12
CA VAL A 18 -8.78 17.22 0.46
C VAL A 18 -9.81 16.80 1.51
N GLY A 19 -11.05 16.71 1.08
CA GLY A 19 -12.20 16.41 1.93
C GLY A 19 -13.41 17.27 1.60
N ILE A 20 -14.42 17.25 2.44
CA ILE A 20 -15.68 17.96 2.23
C ILE A 20 -15.69 19.28 3.02
N GLN A 21 -15.93 20.37 2.31
CA GLN A 21 -16.06 21.72 2.84
C GLN A 21 -17.43 22.29 2.49
N LYS A 22 -18.05 22.99 3.45
CA LYS A 22 -19.30 23.73 3.21
C LYS A 22 -18.97 25.17 2.82
N GLU A 23 -19.37 25.56 1.61
CA GLU A 23 -19.28 26.94 1.11
C GLU A 23 -20.70 27.47 0.88
N GLY A 24 -21.22 28.24 1.85
CA GLY A 24 -22.61 28.70 1.83
C GLY A 24 -23.60 27.54 1.95
N SER A 25 -24.49 27.40 0.97
CA SER A 25 -25.48 26.30 0.91
C SER A 25 -24.96 25.05 0.19
N LYS A 26 -23.73 25.05 -0.31
CA LYS A 26 -23.18 23.96 -1.12
C LYS A 26 -22.12 23.17 -0.37
N LEU A 27 -22.10 21.86 -0.62
CA LEU A 27 -21.05 20.96 -0.17
C LEU A 27 -20.06 20.72 -1.32
N ILE A 28 -18.82 21.11 -1.09
CA ILE A 28 -17.73 20.94 -2.05
C ILE A 28 -16.84 19.81 -1.57
N PHE A 29 -16.68 18.80 -2.41
CA PHE A 29 -15.70 17.74 -2.20
C PHE A 29 -14.40 18.13 -2.89
N HIS A 30 -13.45 18.61 -2.09
CA HIS A 30 -12.09 18.83 -2.50
C HIS A 30 -11.41 17.48 -2.72
N ILE A 31 -11.10 17.15 -3.97
CA ILE A 31 -10.37 15.94 -4.36
C ILE A 31 -8.87 16.23 -4.46
N PRO A 32 -8.01 15.20 -4.40
CA PRO A 32 -6.58 15.40 -4.48
C PRO A 32 -6.11 16.08 -5.77
N LYS A 33 -4.95 16.73 -5.71
CA LYS A 33 -4.20 17.16 -6.90
C LYS A 33 -3.90 15.92 -7.76
N GLY A 34 -3.87 16.10 -9.08
CA GLY A 34 -3.70 15.02 -10.05
C GLY A 34 -5.00 14.58 -10.70
N PHE A 35 -6.13 14.69 -10.00
CA PHE A 35 -7.46 14.60 -10.62
C PHE A 35 -7.80 15.87 -11.41
N SER A 36 -8.72 15.75 -12.36
CA SER A 36 -9.31 16.90 -13.06
C SER A 36 -10.74 17.13 -12.57
N GLU A 37 -11.08 18.38 -12.26
CA GLU A 37 -12.46 18.80 -11.95
C GLU A 37 -13.42 18.54 -13.12
N SER A 38 -12.89 18.52 -14.35
CA SER A 38 -13.66 18.32 -15.57
C SER A 38 -13.89 16.85 -15.92
N ASP A 39 -13.41 15.91 -15.10
CA ASP A 39 -13.57 14.49 -15.37
C ASP A 39 -15.01 14.04 -15.10
N SER A 40 -15.75 13.81 -16.18
CA SER A 40 -17.14 13.38 -16.11
C SER A 40 -17.32 11.99 -15.52
N SER A 41 -16.29 11.14 -15.55
CA SER A 41 -16.35 9.79 -14.96
C SER A 41 -16.50 9.83 -13.44
N LEU A 42 -15.88 10.83 -12.80
CA LEU A 42 -15.93 11.02 -11.36
C LEU A 42 -17.20 11.75 -10.89
N ASN A 43 -17.93 12.39 -11.81
CA ASN A 43 -19.12 13.17 -11.47
C ASN A 43 -20.41 12.34 -11.45
N THR A 44 -20.35 11.14 -10.86
CA THR A 44 -21.50 10.24 -10.63
C THR A 44 -21.65 9.96 -9.14
N PHE A 45 -22.87 9.64 -8.68
CA PHE A 45 -23.11 9.31 -7.26
C PHE A 45 -22.17 8.21 -6.76
N ASP A 46 -22.10 7.09 -7.50
CA ASP A 46 -21.28 5.93 -7.14
C ASP A 46 -19.77 6.26 -7.12
N SER A 47 -19.27 7.02 -8.10
CA SER A 47 -17.83 7.34 -8.15
C SER A 47 -17.42 8.29 -7.01
N LYS A 48 -18.27 9.26 -6.66
CA LYS A 48 -18.03 10.16 -5.51
C LYS A 48 -18.08 9.40 -4.20
N ARG A 49 -19.06 8.51 -4.03
CA ARG A 49 -19.18 7.60 -2.88
C ARG A 49 -17.93 6.75 -2.72
N ASP A 50 -17.53 6.05 -3.78
CA ASP A 50 -16.40 5.12 -3.76
C ASP A 50 -15.08 5.85 -3.48
N LEU A 51 -14.87 7.03 -4.07
CA LEU A 51 -13.69 7.86 -3.80
C LEU A 51 -13.67 8.34 -2.35
N PHE A 52 -14.81 8.79 -1.81
CA PHE A 52 -14.93 9.21 -0.42
C PHE A 52 -14.53 8.07 0.54
N PHE A 53 -15.10 6.88 0.39
CA PHE A 53 -14.78 5.75 1.27
C PHE A 53 -13.33 5.26 1.12
N ARG A 54 -12.76 5.30 -0.09
CA ARG A 54 -11.32 5.00 -0.28
C ARG A 54 -10.44 5.99 0.47
N LEU A 55 -10.69 7.29 0.34
CA LEU A 55 -9.94 8.33 1.06
C LEU A 55 -10.15 8.24 2.58
N TYR A 56 -11.36 7.86 3.02
CA TYR A 56 -11.64 7.62 4.43
C TYR A 56 -10.81 6.46 5.00
N ARG A 57 -10.69 5.35 4.28
CA ARG A 57 -9.82 4.23 4.66
C ARG A 57 -8.35 4.64 4.72
N VAL A 58 -7.86 5.36 3.69
CA VAL A 58 -6.48 5.88 3.66
C VAL A 58 -6.19 6.72 4.90
N LEU A 59 -7.14 7.57 5.30
CA LEU A 59 -7.01 8.41 6.48
C LEU A 59 -6.91 7.58 7.76
N ASN A 60 -7.76 6.56 7.91
CA ASN A 60 -7.74 5.68 9.07
C ASN A 60 -6.43 4.92 9.16
N LEU A 61 -5.94 4.35 8.06
CA LEU A 61 -4.66 3.67 8.01
C LEU A 61 -3.49 4.62 8.37
N PHE A 62 -3.47 5.83 7.80
CA PHE A 62 -2.47 6.83 8.14
C PHE A 62 -2.53 7.27 9.62
N LYS A 63 -3.74 7.40 10.18
CA LYS A 63 -3.95 7.67 11.62
C LYS A 63 -3.32 6.55 12.46
N GLN A 64 -3.54 5.28 12.11
CA GLN A 64 -2.92 4.15 12.81
C GLN A 64 -1.40 4.20 12.74
N THR A 65 -0.82 4.47 11.56
CA THR A 65 0.64 4.65 11.43
C THR A 65 1.15 5.80 12.31
N CYS A 66 0.41 6.90 12.41
CA CYS A 66 0.80 8.01 13.29
C CYS A 66 0.74 7.64 14.77
N ILE A 67 -0.27 6.87 15.19
CA ILE A 67 -0.37 6.31 16.55
C ILE A 67 0.81 5.37 16.83
N GLU A 68 1.13 4.47 15.89
CA GLU A 68 2.26 3.52 15.98
C GLU A 68 3.60 4.25 16.18
N LYS A 69 3.77 5.41 15.55
CA LYS A 69 4.95 6.27 15.66
C LYS A 69 4.99 7.12 16.93
N GLY A 70 3.92 7.09 17.74
CA GLY A 70 3.81 7.90 18.94
C GLY A 70 3.54 9.38 18.68
N TYR A 71 3.08 9.75 17.47
CA TYR A 71 2.59 11.12 17.21
C TYR A 71 1.23 11.35 17.89
N PHE A 72 0.49 10.28 18.17
CA PHE A 72 -0.76 10.29 18.93
C PHE A 72 -0.67 9.33 20.13
N LYS A 73 -1.25 9.69 21.28
CA LYS A 73 -1.36 8.78 22.43
C LYS A 73 -2.51 7.79 22.21
N THR A 74 -2.26 6.51 22.43
CA THR A 74 -3.28 5.46 22.43
C THR A 74 -4.27 5.64 23.58
N GLY A 75 -5.56 5.49 23.31
CA GLY A 75 -6.59 5.25 24.34
C GLY A 75 -7.07 6.46 25.13
N VAL A 76 -6.94 7.69 24.60
CA VAL A 76 -7.54 8.85 25.25
C VAL A 76 -8.39 9.64 24.27
N VAL A 77 -9.71 9.48 24.38
CA VAL A 77 -10.67 10.54 24.05
C VAL A 77 -10.47 11.62 25.11
N THR A 78 -9.47 12.48 24.93
CA THR A 78 -9.32 13.68 25.74
C THR A 78 -9.30 14.85 24.80
N LYS A 79 -10.25 15.77 25.02
CA LYS A 79 -10.04 17.21 25.00
C LYS A 79 -8.56 17.51 25.26
N ALA A 80 -7.80 17.74 24.19
CA ALA A 80 -6.37 17.95 24.29
C ALA A 80 -6.15 19.44 24.55
N ASP A 81 -5.62 19.75 25.73
CA ASP A 81 -5.13 21.09 26.08
C ASP A 81 -4.11 21.57 25.03
N ASP A 82 -4.47 22.64 24.32
CA ASP A 82 -3.76 23.77 23.70
C ASP A 82 -2.28 23.73 23.27
N ARG A 83 -1.54 22.63 23.42
CA ARG A 83 -0.18 22.48 22.87
C ARG A 83 0.04 21.04 22.45
N ASP A 84 -0.01 20.85 21.14
CA ASP A 84 0.18 19.61 20.38
C ASP A 84 -1.08 18.77 20.14
N GLY A 85 -1.70 19.03 18.99
CA GLY A 85 -1.91 17.97 18.01
C GLY A 85 -3.32 17.44 17.81
N VAL A 86 -4.33 17.91 18.54
CA VAL A 86 -5.76 17.69 18.22
C VAL A 86 -6.54 18.88 18.79
N ALA A 87 -7.15 19.70 17.94
CA ALA A 87 -8.20 20.61 18.38
C ALA A 87 -9.55 19.96 18.06
N GLU A 88 -10.11 19.22 19.02
CA GLU A 88 -11.57 19.17 19.16
C GLU A 88 -11.97 20.53 19.75
N ASP A 89 -12.07 21.54 18.90
CA ASP A 89 -12.70 22.78 19.30
C ASP A 89 -14.12 22.77 18.74
N ASP A 90 -15.11 22.86 19.65
CA ASP A 90 -16.55 22.91 19.32
C ASP A 90 -16.86 24.11 18.39
N THR A 91 -15.93 25.06 18.29
CA THR A 91 -15.95 26.15 17.31
C THR A 91 -15.01 25.88 16.15
N GLY A 92 -15.56 25.79 14.93
CA GLY A 92 -14.75 25.61 13.72
C GLY A 92 -13.75 26.76 13.56
N SER A 93 -12.46 26.48 13.71
CA SER A 93 -11.40 27.47 13.48
C SER A 93 -11.23 27.73 11.99
N GLU A 94 -11.50 28.96 11.55
CA GLU A 94 -11.04 29.48 10.26
C GLU A 94 -9.51 29.40 10.19
N ILE A 95 -8.97 29.02 9.03
CA ILE A 95 -7.52 28.91 8.81
C ILE A 95 -6.88 30.29 9.00
N THR A 96 -6.00 30.43 10.00
CA THR A 96 -4.90 31.39 9.92
C THR A 96 -3.81 30.82 9.03
N SER A 97 -3.44 31.59 8.02
CA SER A 97 -2.48 31.30 6.94
C SER A 97 -1.06 31.00 7.44
N ASN A 98 -0.74 29.77 7.79
CA ASN A 98 0.65 29.30 7.94
C ASN A 98 0.75 27.80 7.59
N ASP A 99 1.53 27.49 6.55
CA ASP A 99 1.81 26.12 6.06
C ASP A 99 2.62 25.25 7.05
N ASP A 100 3.04 25.80 8.18
CA ASP A 100 3.87 25.13 9.20
C ASP A 100 3.08 24.36 10.28
N SER A 101 1.74 24.31 10.20
CA SER A 101 0.94 23.66 11.24
C SER A 101 0.92 22.13 11.11
N LYS A 102 1.32 21.44 12.19
CA LYS A 102 1.27 19.98 12.42
C LYS A 102 -0.03 19.35 11.91
N ASN A 103 0.05 18.14 11.33
CA ASN A 103 -1.06 17.36 10.75
C ASN A 103 -2.39 17.53 11.49
N ILE A 104 -3.27 18.40 11.01
CA ILE A 104 -4.59 18.59 11.59
C ILE A 104 -5.57 17.67 10.87
N PHE A 105 -6.02 16.65 11.59
CA PHE A 105 -7.11 15.78 11.20
C PHE A 105 -8.42 16.48 11.60
N TYR A 106 -9.30 16.75 10.64
CA TYR A 106 -10.59 17.36 10.91
C TYR A 106 -11.70 16.33 10.76
N SER A 107 -12.39 16.01 11.85
CA SER A 107 -13.62 15.21 11.82
C SER A 107 -14.76 15.98 12.48
N LYS A 108 -15.44 16.84 11.72
CA LYS A 108 -16.82 17.20 12.05
C LYS A 108 -17.83 16.16 11.54
N ILE A 109 -17.39 15.18 10.74
CA ILE A 109 -18.14 13.95 10.48
C ILE A 109 -17.87 12.96 11.63
N ASP A 110 -18.31 13.35 12.82
CA ASP A 110 -18.43 12.48 14.00
C ASP A 110 -19.47 11.37 13.77
N ALA A 111 -20.29 11.47 12.70
CA ALA A 111 -21.33 10.51 12.33
C ALA A 111 -20.84 9.09 12.01
N LEU A 112 -19.80 8.95 11.16
CA LEU A 112 -19.26 7.64 10.78
C LEU A 112 -18.43 7.04 11.92
N GLY A 113 -17.62 7.88 12.57
CA GLY A 113 -16.84 7.51 13.75
C GLY A 113 -17.73 7.05 14.88
N SER A 114 -18.79 7.80 15.23
CA SER A 114 -19.75 7.43 16.28
C SER A 114 -20.38 6.05 16.05
N ILE A 115 -20.73 5.69 14.81
CA ILE A 115 -21.25 4.35 14.53
C ILE A 115 -20.16 3.29 14.65
N LEU A 116 -18.95 3.54 14.15
CA LEU A 116 -17.85 2.56 14.20
C LEU A 116 -17.25 2.39 15.60
N ASP A 117 -17.19 3.46 16.40
CA ASP A 117 -16.59 3.51 17.74
C ASP A 117 -17.57 3.01 18.81
N ALA A 118 -18.88 3.19 18.64
CA ALA A 118 -19.91 2.61 19.52
C ALA A 118 -20.02 1.07 19.36
N TYR A 119 -19.31 0.49 18.39
CA TYR A 119 -19.35 -0.93 18.11
C TYR A 119 -18.58 -1.73 19.17
N ASP A 120 -19.31 -2.38 20.05
CA ASP A 120 -18.82 -3.47 20.88
C ASP A 120 -19.73 -4.69 20.67
N GLU A 121 -19.21 -5.69 19.95
CA GLU A 121 -19.94 -6.92 19.63
C GLU A 121 -20.44 -7.64 20.89
N LEU A 122 -19.64 -7.65 21.96
CA LEU A 122 -20.03 -8.26 23.23
C LEU A 122 -21.15 -7.45 23.90
N LYS A 123 -21.10 -6.11 23.83
CA LYS A 123 -22.17 -5.23 24.32
C LYS A 123 -23.47 -5.50 23.56
N ILE A 124 -23.43 -5.56 22.22
CA ILE A 124 -24.58 -5.86 21.35
C ILE A 124 -25.19 -7.23 21.69
N LEU A 125 -24.37 -8.29 21.77
CA LEU A 125 -24.85 -9.64 22.08
C LEU A 125 -25.39 -9.76 23.52
N SER A 126 -24.80 -9.03 24.48
CA SER A 126 -25.27 -9.01 25.86
C SER A 126 -26.65 -8.36 26.01
N LEU A 127 -26.94 -7.33 25.22
CA LEU A 127 -28.22 -6.63 25.21
C LEU A 127 -29.33 -7.49 24.60
N VAL A 128 -29.02 -8.20 23.52
CA VAL A 128 -29.95 -9.15 22.87
C VAL A 128 -30.26 -10.35 23.79
N SER A 129 -29.34 -10.74 24.66
CA SER A 129 -29.44 -11.95 25.48
C SER A 129 -29.81 -11.73 26.96
N ARG A 130 -30.15 -10.50 27.39
CA ARG A 130 -30.42 -10.18 28.82
C ARG A 130 -31.39 -11.19 29.47
N LEU A 131 -30.83 -12.05 30.33
CA LEU A 131 -31.57 -13.02 31.15
C LEU A 131 -32.26 -12.30 32.32
N GLY A 132 -33.60 -12.21 32.30
CA GLY A 132 -34.38 -11.63 33.39
C GLY A 132 -34.58 -12.58 34.60
N LYS A 133 -34.79 -12.02 35.79
CA LYS A 133 -35.28 -12.79 36.95
C LYS A 133 -36.72 -13.24 36.66
N SER A 134 -36.97 -14.54 36.69
CA SER A 134 -38.29 -15.12 36.49
C SER A 134 -38.83 -15.67 37.81
N GLU A 135 -40.06 -15.30 38.16
CA GLU A 135 -40.83 -15.92 39.24
C GLU A 135 -41.33 -17.33 38.86
N ARG A 136 -41.38 -17.64 37.55
CA ARG A 136 -41.62 -19.02 37.08
C ARG A 136 -40.35 -19.84 37.27
N LEU A 137 -40.46 -20.96 37.99
CA LEU A 137 -39.36 -21.87 38.28
C LEU A 137 -39.30 -23.01 37.25
N ASP A 138 -38.11 -23.28 36.71
CA ASP A 138 -37.85 -24.49 35.91
C ASP A 138 -37.44 -25.62 36.86
N TYR A 139 -38.42 -26.45 37.21
CA TYR A 139 -38.24 -27.57 38.14
C TYR A 139 -37.19 -28.59 37.66
N SER A 140 -36.89 -28.66 36.35
CA SER A 140 -35.86 -29.57 35.83
C SER A 140 -34.43 -29.16 36.20
N LYS A 141 -34.21 -27.88 36.54
CA LYS A 141 -32.90 -27.30 36.86
C LYS A 141 -32.77 -26.90 38.33
N LEU A 142 -33.72 -27.32 39.17
CA LEU A 142 -33.80 -26.93 40.57
C LEU A 142 -32.52 -27.25 41.36
N HIS A 143 -31.86 -28.36 41.03
CA HIS A 143 -30.56 -28.75 41.61
C HIS A 143 -29.45 -27.70 41.45
N ARG A 144 -29.49 -26.87 40.39
CA ARG A 144 -28.49 -25.83 40.12
C ARG A 144 -28.70 -24.56 40.94
N TYR A 145 -29.89 -24.41 41.53
CA TYR A 145 -30.31 -23.20 42.26
C TYR A 145 -30.52 -23.44 43.76
N LEU A 146 -30.20 -24.64 44.27
CA LEU A 146 -30.28 -24.99 45.69
C LEU A 146 -29.42 -24.09 46.58
N ASN A 147 -28.30 -23.58 46.06
CA ASN A 147 -27.44 -22.63 46.79
C ASN A 147 -28.11 -21.27 47.05
N LYS A 148 -29.21 -20.96 46.35
CA LYS A 148 -30.01 -19.74 46.53
C LYS A 148 -31.35 -20.02 47.23
N ALA A 149 -31.55 -21.25 47.73
CA ALA A 149 -32.82 -21.65 48.29
C ALA A 149 -32.91 -21.34 49.80
N VAL A 150 -34.11 -20.97 50.24
CA VAL A 150 -34.44 -20.79 51.66
C VAL A 150 -35.06 -22.09 52.18
N PHE A 151 -34.44 -22.65 53.21
CA PHE A 151 -34.87 -23.90 53.84
C PHE A 151 -35.82 -23.57 55.00
N LEU A 152 -37.05 -24.07 54.94
CA LEU A 152 -38.05 -23.89 55.98
C LEU A 152 -37.96 -25.02 57.02
N ASN A 153 -38.38 -24.73 58.25
CA ASN A 153 -38.30 -25.66 59.39
C ASN A 153 -39.11 -26.97 59.20
N ASN A 154 -40.01 -27.02 58.20
CA ASN A 154 -40.77 -28.21 57.82
C ASN A 154 -40.06 -29.08 56.77
N GLY A 155 -38.79 -28.78 56.43
CA GLY A 155 -38.01 -29.51 55.43
C GLY A 155 -38.35 -29.14 53.98
N SER A 156 -39.26 -28.17 53.76
CA SER A 156 -39.55 -27.65 52.42
C SER A 156 -38.54 -26.59 52.00
N ILE A 157 -38.28 -26.51 50.70
CA ILE A 157 -37.28 -25.64 50.09
C ILE A 157 -38.02 -24.66 49.19
N TYR A 158 -37.81 -23.36 49.38
CA TYR A 158 -38.38 -22.31 48.52
C TYR A 158 -37.26 -21.52 47.83
N ILE A 159 -37.38 -21.32 46.52
CA ILE A 159 -36.47 -20.52 45.70
C ILE A 159 -37.27 -19.32 45.19
N ASP A 160 -36.88 -18.13 45.61
CA ASP A 160 -37.63 -16.88 45.38
C ASP A 160 -37.63 -16.45 43.90
N ALA A 161 -36.49 -16.64 43.20
CA ALA A 161 -36.39 -16.39 41.77
C ALA A 161 -35.30 -17.25 41.11
N MET A 162 -35.54 -17.66 39.86
CA MET A 162 -34.52 -18.26 38.99
C MET A 162 -34.12 -17.26 37.89
N ASN A 163 -32.84 -17.27 37.51
CA ASN A 163 -32.37 -16.55 36.33
C ASN A 163 -32.66 -17.41 35.10
N LEU A 164 -33.90 -17.34 34.60
CA LEU A 164 -34.31 -18.05 33.39
C LEU A 164 -34.40 -17.07 32.22
N PRO A 165 -34.18 -17.52 30.97
CA PRO A 165 -34.52 -16.72 29.80
C PRO A 165 -36.04 -16.43 29.85
N ARG A 166 -36.41 -15.19 30.19
CA ARG A 166 -37.79 -14.71 30.11
C ARG A 166 -38.16 -14.65 28.62
N LYS A 167 -39.22 -15.36 28.23
CA LYS A 167 -39.98 -15.02 27.02
C LYS A 167 -40.91 -13.86 27.38
N GLU A 168 -40.36 -12.67 27.55
CA GLU A 168 -41.17 -11.45 27.46
C GLU A 168 -41.38 -11.12 25.99
N ILE A 169 -42.50 -10.45 25.71
CA ILE A 169 -42.90 -10.02 24.38
C ILE A 169 -41.85 -9.00 23.90
N HIS A 170 -40.88 -9.49 23.13
CA HIS A 170 -39.84 -8.72 22.44
C HIS A 170 -40.48 -7.81 21.40
N PHE A 171 -40.72 -6.53 21.69
CA PHE A 171 -41.16 -5.63 20.62
C PHE A 171 -40.26 -4.44 20.31
N ASP A 172 -39.59 -3.75 21.24
CA ASP A 172 -39.06 -2.42 20.84
C ASP A 172 -37.57 -2.14 21.17
N ALA A 173 -37.04 -2.62 22.30
CA ALA A 173 -35.62 -2.36 22.65
C ALA A 173 -34.60 -3.10 21.73
N THR A 174 -35.03 -4.15 21.03
CA THR A 174 -34.20 -4.83 20.01
C THR A 174 -34.17 -4.10 18.68
N ASP A 175 -35.09 -3.17 18.43
CA ASP A 175 -35.24 -2.55 17.11
C ASP A 175 -34.23 -1.41 16.92
N ILE A 176 -33.89 -0.66 17.97
CA ILE A 176 -32.78 0.32 17.91
C ILE A 176 -31.44 -0.38 17.63
N VAL A 177 -31.22 -1.54 18.27
CA VAL A 177 -30.01 -2.34 18.05
C VAL A 177 -30.02 -2.93 16.64
N ALA A 178 -31.18 -3.41 16.16
CA ALA A 178 -31.31 -3.93 14.81
C ALA A 178 -31.10 -2.85 13.73
N MET A 179 -31.59 -1.63 13.97
CA MET A 179 -31.35 -0.45 13.13
C MET A 179 -29.86 -0.09 13.09
N TYR A 180 -29.22 -0.04 14.25
CA TYR A 180 -27.79 0.19 14.37
C TYR A 180 -26.98 -0.88 13.61
N CYS A 181 -27.33 -2.16 13.78
CA CYS A 181 -26.71 -3.27 13.05
C CYS A 181 -26.87 -3.13 11.53
N TYR A 182 -28.04 -2.69 11.05
CA TYR A 182 -28.26 -2.44 9.62
C TYR A 182 -27.32 -1.34 9.09
N ILE A 183 -27.28 -0.18 9.74
CA ILE A 183 -26.39 0.93 9.35
C ILE A 183 -24.93 0.50 9.40
N LEU A 184 -24.54 -0.22 10.45
CA LEU A 184 -23.18 -0.71 10.62
C LEU A 184 -22.77 -1.69 9.51
N ILE A 185 -23.64 -2.61 9.10
CA ILE A 185 -23.35 -3.54 8.00
C ILE A 185 -23.16 -2.77 6.70
N GLU A 186 -24.09 -1.88 6.35
CA GLU A 186 -23.99 -1.08 5.12
C GLU A 186 -22.67 -0.27 5.11
N LEU A 187 -22.26 0.28 6.26
CA LEU A 187 -20.97 0.98 6.39
C LEU A 187 -19.77 0.05 6.27
N LYS A 188 -19.78 -1.10 6.94
CA LYS A 188 -18.68 -2.09 6.85
C LYS A 188 -18.54 -2.64 5.44
N GLU A 189 -19.64 -2.85 4.72
CA GLU A 189 -19.63 -3.23 3.31
C GLU A 189 -18.94 -2.16 2.44
N GLN A 190 -19.28 -0.87 2.61
CA GLN A 190 -18.60 0.22 1.87
C GLN A 190 -17.12 0.36 2.24
N LEU A 191 -16.77 0.10 3.50
CA LEU A 191 -15.40 0.11 3.99
C LEU A 191 -14.61 -1.17 3.65
N LYS A 192 -15.25 -2.17 3.02
CA LYS A 192 -14.69 -3.50 2.73
C LYS A 192 -14.13 -4.19 3.98
N LEU A 193 -14.78 -4.01 5.12
CA LEU A 193 -14.44 -4.66 6.39
C LEU A 193 -15.26 -5.94 6.55
N GLU A 194 -14.65 -7.00 7.08
CA GLU A 194 -15.37 -8.25 7.35
C GLU A 194 -16.40 -8.08 8.48
N VAL A 195 -17.60 -8.63 8.28
CA VAL A 195 -18.65 -8.74 9.29
C VAL A 195 -18.71 -10.19 9.76
N ASN A 196 -17.96 -10.52 10.81
CA ASN A 196 -17.71 -11.90 11.24
C ASN A 196 -18.78 -12.51 12.17
N SER A 197 -19.94 -11.86 12.31
CA SER A 197 -20.98 -12.26 13.28
C SER A 197 -22.30 -12.58 12.58
N SER A 198 -22.65 -13.87 12.56
CA SER A 198 -23.92 -14.41 12.04
C SER A 198 -25.15 -13.72 12.65
N GLU A 199 -25.07 -13.35 13.93
CA GLU A 199 -26.14 -12.78 14.72
C GLU A 199 -26.42 -11.32 14.33
N ILE A 200 -25.39 -10.52 14.07
CA ILE A 200 -25.55 -9.11 13.63
C ILE A 200 -26.20 -9.07 12.25
N ASN A 201 -25.78 -9.96 11.35
CA ASN A 201 -26.40 -10.10 10.03
C ASN A 201 -27.89 -10.45 10.15
N SER A 202 -28.24 -11.38 11.04
CA SER A 202 -29.64 -11.72 11.30
C SER A 202 -30.45 -10.55 11.86
N LEU A 203 -29.87 -9.72 12.74
CA LEU A 203 -30.54 -8.55 13.30
C LEU A 203 -30.78 -7.47 12.25
N ALA A 204 -29.79 -7.20 11.40
CA ALA A 204 -29.89 -6.25 10.31
C ALA A 204 -30.92 -6.68 9.26
N GLU A 205 -30.93 -7.95 8.85
CA GLU A 205 -31.93 -8.47 7.90
C GLU A 205 -33.34 -8.37 8.48
N ARG A 206 -33.52 -8.66 9.77
CA ARG A 206 -34.83 -8.49 10.42
C ARG A 206 -35.29 -7.03 10.41
N PHE A 207 -34.38 -6.08 10.63
CA PHE A 207 -34.70 -4.66 10.52
C PHE A 207 -35.09 -4.30 9.07
N LYS A 208 -34.31 -4.76 8.11
CA LYS A 208 -34.53 -4.54 6.67
C LYS A 208 -35.91 -5.06 6.23
N GLU A 209 -36.27 -6.29 6.61
CA GLU A 209 -37.58 -6.89 6.31
C GLU A 209 -38.74 -6.11 6.94
N LYS A 210 -38.56 -5.60 8.16
CA LYS A 210 -39.62 -4.93 8.93
C LYS A 210 -39.87 -3.48 8.47
N TYR A 211 -38.83 -2.73 8.11
CA TYR A 211 -38.92 -1.28 7.93
C TYR A 211 -38.59 -0.76 6.51
N LEU A 212 -37.75 -1.45 5.73
CA LEU A 212 -37.22 -0.91 4.47
C LEU A 212 -37.67 -1.72 3.24
N GLY A 213 -37.45 -3.03 3.26
CA GLY A 213 -37.62 -3.97 2.14
C GLY A 213 -36.28 -4.53 1.64
N SER A 214 -36.28 -5.75 1.09
CA SER A 214 -35.05 -6.54 0.82
C SER A 214 -34.08 -5.96 -0.22
N GLU A 215 -34.55 -5.11 -1.14
CA GLU A 215 -33.74 -4.54 -2.24
C GLU A 215 -33.18 -3.14 -1.94
N TYR A 216 -33.47 -2.57 -0.78
CA TYR A 216 -33.07 -1.21 -0.47
C TYR A 216 -31.74 -1.17 0.28
N SER A 217 -30.82 -0.35 -0.21
CA SER A 217 -29.49 -0.10 0.38
C SER A 217 -29.32 1.40 0.60
N LEU A 218 -28.63 1.73 1.68
CA LEU A 218 -28.35 3.10 2.12
C LEU A 218 -27.49 3.88 1.12
N PHE A 219 -26.67 3.15 0.35
CA PHE A 219 -25.68 3.71 -0.56
C PHE A 219 -26.03 3.48 -2.04
N SER A 220 -27.30 3.21 -2.36
CA SER A 220 -27.78 3.07 -3.74
C SER A 220 -28.34 4.39 -4.26
N GLU A 221 -27.82 4.89 -5.40
CA GLU A 221 -28.29 6.13 -6.06
C GLU A 221 -29.83 6.15 -6.21
N LYS A 222 -30.43 5.03 -6.64
CA LYS A 222 -31.86 4.94 -6.92
C LYS A 222 -32.75 5.05 -5.68
N TYR A 223 -32.25 4.67 -4.52
CA TYR A 223 -33.06 4.47 -3.31
C TYR A 223 -32.60 5.27 -2.09
N TYR A 224 -31.43 5.92 -2.16
CA TYR A 224 -30.79 6.70 -1.09
C TYR A 224 -31.79 7.61 -0.33
N LEU A 225 -32.49 8.51 -1.04
CA LEU A 225 -33.41 9.47 -0.41
C LEU A 225 -34.56 8.77 0.31
N ARG A 226 -35.09 7.70 -0.30
CA ARG A 226 -36.19 6.93 0.29
C ARG A 226 -35.74 6.20 1.55
N VAL A 227 -34.60 5.52 1.51
CA VAL A 227 -34.05 4.77 2.65
C VAL A 227 -33.76 5.69 3.82
N ILE A 228 -33.23 6.89 3.58
CA ILE A 228 -33.02 7.87 4.67
C ILE A 228 -34.33 8.27 5.33
N ASN A 229 -35.34 8.64 4.53
CA ASN A 229 -36.63 9.05 5.08
C ASN A 229 -37.26 7.89 5.86
N ASP A 230 -37.23 6.68 5.30
CA ASP A 230 -37.75 5.48 5.97
C ASP A 230 -36.97 5.17 7.28
N LEU A 231 -35.65 5.40 7.33
CA LEU A 231 -34.84 5.27 8.55
C LEU A 231 -35.15 6.36 9.58
N GLN A 232 -35.38 7.60 9.15
CA GLN A 232 -35.75 8.71 10.03
C GLN A 232 -37.12 8.44 10.68
N ASP A 233 -38.10 8.05 9.87
CA ASP A 233 -39.44 7.67 10.34
C ASP A 233 -39.38 6.44 11.28
N ALA A 234 -38.52 5.46 10.97
CA ALA A 234 -38.30 4.29 11.82
C ALA A 234 -37.66 4.68 13.16
N LEU A 235 -36.67 5.57 13.18
CA LEU A 235 -36.03 6.03 14.42
C LEU A 235 -37.03 6.74 15.33
N GLU A 236 -37.83 7.66 14.79
CA GLU A 236 -38.87 8.36 15.54
C GLU A 236 -39.91 7.39 16.11
N SER A 237 -40.32 6.41 15.30
CA SER A 237 -41.25 5.36 15.73
C SER A 237 -40.66 4.52 16.87
N ILE A 238 -39.42 4.05 16.72
CA ILE A 238 -38.73 3.26 17.75
C ILE A 238 -38.59 4.06 19.04
N ASP A 239 -38.22 5.34 18.96
CA ASP A 239 -38.09 6.20 20.13
C ASP A 239 -39.42 6.47 20.85
N HIS A 240 -40.50 6.64 20.10
CA HIS A 240 -41.83 6.88 20.67
C HIS A 240 -42.40 5.65 21.38
N TYR A 241 -42.18 4.45 20.81
CA TYR A 241 -42.78 3.21 21.33
C TYR A 241 -41.87 2.44 22.29
N THR A 242 -40.59 2.79 22.44
CA THR A 242 -39.69 2.13 23.41
C THR A 242 -40.02 2.56 24.85
N PRO A 243 -40.53 1.66 25.72
CA PRO A 243 -41.02 2.05 27.05
C PRO A 243 -39.92 2.32 28.09
N ILE A 244 -38.74 1.70 27.93
CA ILE A 244 -37.60 1.81 28.85
C ILE A 244 -36.35 2.15 28.05
N LYS A 245 -35.76 3.32 28.31
CA LYS A 245 -34.55 3.83 27.66
C LYS A 245 -33.41 3.84 28.68
N ASP A 246 -32.53 2.85 28.63
CA ASP A 246 -31.34 2.76 29.48
C ASP A 246 -30.13 3.46 28.84
N SER A 247 -28.99 3.50 29.53
CA SER A 247 -27.78 4.15 29.00
C SER A 247 -27.36 3.57 27.65
N ASP A 248 -27.48 2.26 27.49
CA ASP A 248 -27.10 1.56 26.27
C ASP A 248 -28.02 1.96 25.10
N TYR A 249 -29.33 2.10 25.34
CA TYR A 249 -30.28 2.62 24.36
C TYR A 249 -29.86 4.01 23.86
N TRP A 250 -29.55 4.93 24.78
CA TRP A 250 -29.17 6.29 24.44
C TRP A 250 -27.85 6.34 23.67
N ASP A 251 -26.88 5.48 24.00
CA ASP A 251 -25.63 5.38 23.23
C ASP A 251 -25.90 5.06 21.75
N PHE A 252 -26.77 4.08 21.47
CA PHE A 252 -27.14 3.74 20.08
C PHE A 252 -28.01 4.80 19.42
N TYR A 253 -28.99 5.34 20.14
CA TYR A 253 -29.87 6.39 19.63
C TYR A 253 -29.08 7.61 19.20
N GLU A 254 -28.17 8.11 20.04
CA GLU A 254 -27.32 9.27 19.74
C GLU A 254 -26.41 9.01 18.54
N ALA A 255 -25.83 7.81 18.45
CA ALA A 255 -24.99 7.45 17.30
C ALA A 255 -25.79 7.42 15.98
N ILE A 256 -26.98 6.81 15.99
CA ILE A 256 -27.88 6.77 14.81
C ILE A 256 -28.39 8.18 14.49
N TYR A 257 -28.79 8.93 15.50
CA TYR A 257 -29.31 10.29 15.34
C TYR A 257 -28.26 11.20 14.71
N LYS A 258 -27.03 11.22 15.25
CA LYS A 258 -25.89 11.94 14.66
C LYS A 258 -25.62 11.50 13.22
N PHE A 259 -25.78 10.22 12.90
CA PHE A 259 -25.55 9.71 11.55
C PHE A 259 -26.62 10.18 10.54
N LEU A 260 -27.90 10.06 10.91
CA LEU A 260 -29.03 10.41 10.05
C LEU A 260 -29.26 11.93 9.99
N PHE A 261 -29.38 12.55 11.15
CA PHE A 261 -29.77 13.94 11.38
C PHE A 261 -28.63 14.86 11.77
N GLY A 262 -27.38 14.37 11.77
CA GLY A 262 -26.22 15.25 11.80
C GLY A 262 -26.25 16.15 10.57
N GLU A 263 -27.01 17.25 10.69
CA GLU A 263 -27.02 18.31 9.73
C GLU A 263 -25.63 18.91 9.75
N PHE A 264 -25.13 19.21 8.56
CA PHE A 264 -24.10 20.21 8.42
C PHE A 264 -24.72 21.51 8.90
N ASP A 265 -24.62 21.81 10.20
CA ASP A 265 -25.31 22.91 10.85
C ASP A 265 -25.25 24.16 9.94
N ASN A 266 -26.41 24.70 9.58
CA ASN A 266 -26.51 25.80 8.61
C ASN A 266 -25.84 27.10 9.08
N SER A 267 -25.47 27.14 10.36
CA SER A 267 -24.66 28.18 10.97
C SER A 267 -23.14 28.03 10.74
N ILE A 268 -22.65 26.84 10.36
CA ILE A 268 -21.21 26.53 10.31
C ILE A 268 -20.68 26.68 8.88
N GLN A 269 -20.14 27.86 8.59
CA GLN A 269 -19.24 28.08 7.45
C GLN A 269 -17.90 27.37 7.74
N GLY A 270 -17.39 26.52 6.85
CA GLY A 270 -16.05 25.91 7.01
C GLY A 270 -15.91 24.43 6.60
N LYS A 271 -14.80 23.82 7.05
CA LYS A 271 -14.44 22.42 6.74
C LYS A 271 -15.28 21.44 7.57
N VAL A 272 -15.76 20.36 6.93
CA VAL A 272 -16.61 19.37 7.61
C VAL A 272 -15.88 18.03 7.78
N TRP A 273 -15.12 17.62 6.78
CA TRP A 273 -14.29 16.43 6.86
C TRP A 273 -13.10 16.58 5.94
N GLY A 274 -11.95 16.05 6.35
CA GLY A 274 -10.76 16.07 5.52
C GLY A 274 -9.50 16.35 6.31
N PHE A 275 -8.44 16.66 5.58
CA PHE A 275 -7.12 16.88 6.12
C PHE A 275 -6.47 18.06 5.39
N SER A 276 -5.81 18.94 6.14
CA SER A 276 -5.15 20.12 5.56
C SER A 276 -3.81 19.79 4.90
N ASN A 277 -3.15 18.73 5.36
CA ASN A 277 -1.78 18.38 5.00
C ASN A 277 -1.72 17.09 4.18
N PHE A 278 -2.52 16.99 3.11
CA PHE A 278 -2.50 15.76 2.30
C PHE A 278 -1.16 15.48 1.66
N ASN A 279 -0.32 16.51 1.47
CA ASN A 279 1.05 16.32 0.98
C ASN A 279 1.81 15.25 1.78
N THR A 280 1.62 15.21 3.10
CA THR A 280 2.26 14.25 4.00
C THR A 280 1.67 12.84 3.84
N ILE A 281 0.35 12.74 3.66
CA ILE A 281 -0.33 11.47 3.41
C ILE A 281 0.08 10.94 2.05
N TRP A 282 0.12 11.79 1.03
CA TRP A 282 0.60 11.50 -0.31
C TRP A 282 2.01 10.92 -0.31
N GLU A 283 2.96 11.59 0.34
CA GLU A 283 4.33 11.11 0.50
C GLU A 283 4.36 9.73 1.18
N SER A 284 3.65 9.58 2.30
CA SER A 284 3.51 8.30 3.02
C SER A 284 2.99 7.18 2.12
N MET A 285 1.97 7.45 1.30
CA MET A 285 1.40 6.45 0.39
C MET A 285 2.41 6.06 -0.70
N CYS A 286 3.07 7.03 -1.33
CA CYS A 286 4.11 6.78 -2.34
C CYS A 286 5.27 5.95 -1.79
N LEU A 287 5.79 6.31 -0.63
CA LEU A 287 6.91 5.59 0.00
C LEU A 287 6.50 4.16 0.40
N THR A 288 5.29 3.98 0.92
CA THR A 288 4.76 2.65 1.26
C THR A 288 4.58 1.79 0.00
N HIS A 289 4.04 2.37 -1.08
CA HIS A 289 3.92 1.69 -2.36
C HIS A 289 5.28 1.20 -2.87
N VAL A 290 6.32 2.04 -2.81
CA VAL A 290 7.69 1.67 -3.19
C VAL A 290 8.23 0.49 -2.39
N ILE A 291 7.98 0.44 -1.08
CA ILE A 291 8.43 -0.68 -0.23
C ILE A 291 7.73 -1.99 -0.59
N GLN A 292 6.46 -1.92 -0.99
CA GLN A 292 5.66 -3.09 -1.37
C GLN A 292 6.00 -3.60 -2.79
N THR A 293 6.48 -2.73 -3.67
CA THR A 293 6.77 -3.08 -5.08
C THR A 293 8.24 -3.41 -5.32
N LEU A 294 9.16 -2.69 -4.69
CA LEU A 294 10.60 -2.87 -4.89
C LEU A 294 11.18 -4.00 -4.04
N LYS A 295 12.32 -4.52 -4.50
CA LYS A 295 13.18 -5.33 -3.63
C LYS A 295 13.79 -4.43 -2.57
N LEU A 296 13.64 -4.79 -1.30
CA LEU A 296 14.10 -3.95 -0.18
C LEU A 296 15.60 -3.61 -0.22
N ASN A 297 16.43 -4.44 -0.87
CA ASN A 297 17.87 -4.18 -1.04
C ASN A 297 18.18 -3.11 -2.11
N SER A 298 17.23 -2.75 -2.97
CA SER A 298 17.36 -1.65 -3.93
C SER A 298 17.09 -0.28 -3.31
N ILE A 299 16.44 -0.25 -2.14
CA ILE A 299 16.14 0.98 -1.40
C ILE A 299 17.31 1.31 -0.47
N LEU A 300 18.01 2.41 -0.78
CA LEU A 300 19.22 2.83 -0.06
C LEU A 300 18.88 3.79 1.08
N TYR A 301 18.02 4.75 0.79
CA TYR A 301 17.47 5.71 1.75
C TYR A 301 15.96 5.79 1.59
N LEU A 302 15.26 6.04 2.68
CA LEU A 302 13.81 6.16 2.77
C LEU A 302 13.49 7.07 3.96
N ASP A 303 12.68 8.12 3.76
CA ASP A 303 12.12 8.86 4.90
C ASP A 303 11.18 7.95 5.69
N LYS A 304 11.52 7.71 6.95
CA LYS A 304 10.85 6.75 7.84
C LYS A 304 9.73 7.39 8.66
N LYS A 305 9.52 8.70 8.53
CA LYS A 305 8.69 9.50 9.44
C LYS A 305 7.27 8.98 9.56
N PHE A 306 6.64 8.64 8.44
CA PHE A 306 5.23 8.23 8.37
C PHE A 306 5.02 6.82 7.81
N ILE A 307 5.99 5.92 7.98
CA ILE A 307 5.91 4.54 7.49
C ILE A 307 5.84 3.57 8.66
N SER A 308 4.97 2.55 8.61
CA SER A 308 4.85 1.57 9.70
C SER A 308 6.19 0.93 10.09
N ASN A 309 6.41 0.69 11.38
CA ASN A 309 7.65 0.10 11.87
C ASN A 309 7.82 -1.35 11.39
N THR A 310 6.71 -2.03 11.06
CA THR A 310 6.74 -3.37 10.46
C THR A 310 7.54 -3.38 9.15
N PHE A 311 7.26 -2.45 8.24
CA PHE A 311 7.99 -2.28 6.98
C PHE A 311 9.43 -1.82 7.20
N ILE A 312 9.64 -0.86 8.11
CA ILE A 312 10.98 -0.35 8.41
C ILE A 312 11.89 -1.43 8.99
N SER A 313 11.38 -2.30 9.86
CA SER A 313 12.15 -3.39 10.43
C SER A 313 12.59 -4.40 9.36
N LYS A 314 11.69 -4.76 8.43
CA LYS A 314 12.00 -5.62 7.27
C LYS A 314 13.08 -4.99 6.39
N TRP A 315 12.96 -3.69 6.10
CA TRP A 315 13.92 -2.98 5.27
C TRP A 315 15.29 -2.79 5.95
N ASN A 316 15.34 -2.42 7.23
CA ASN A 316 16.59 -2.27 7.97
C ASN A 316 17.40 -3.59 8.05
N ASN A 317 16.72 -4.73 8.02
CA ASN A 317 17.36 -6.06 8.02
C ASN A 317 17.91 -6.47 6.64
N CYS A 318 17.69 -5.67 5.60
CA CYS A 318 18.16 -5.98 4.26
C CYS A 318 19.59 -5.46 4.03
N ASN A 319 20.42 -6.30 3.42
CA ASN A 319 21.76 -5.93 3.02
C ASN A 319 21.71 -5.01 1.79
N LYS A 320 22.04 -3.74 1.99
CA LYS A 320 22.13 -2.73 0.92
C LYS A 320 23.46 -2.84 0.16
N ILE A 321 23.46 -2.36 -1.09
CA ILE A 321 24.66 -2.27 -1.94
C ILE A 321 25.70 -1.29 -1.36
N ILE A 322 25.21 -0.23 -0.72
CA ILE A 322 25.99 0.80 -0.06
C ILE A 322 25.23 1.29 1.17
N ASP A 323 25.96 1.64 2.23
CA ASP A 323 25.39 2.29 3.40
C ASP A 323 25.49 3.81 3.26
N ILE A 324 24.32 4.46 3.12
CA ILE A 324 24.19 5.91 2.99
C ILE A 324 23.41 6.53 4.17
N SER A 325 23.27 5.80 5.28
CA SER A 325 22.44 6.22 6.43
C SER A 325 22.86 7.56 7.06
N HIS A 326 24.12 7.97 6.91
CA HIS A 326 24.69 9.14 7.58
C HIS A 326 25.31 10.18 6.61
N ILE A 327 24.99 10.11 5.32
CA ILE A 327 25.65 10.97 4.32
C ILE A 327 24.95 12.32 4.12
N PHE A 328 23.66 12.39 4.46
CA PHE A 328 22.82 13.55 4.21
C PHE A 328 22.86 14.52 5.40
N ASN A 329 24.02 15.12 5.63
CA ASN A 329 24.25 16.13 6.67
C ASN A 329 25.13 17.27 6.15
N ILE A 330 24.73 18.51 6.45
CA ILE A 330 25.51 19.72 6.17
C ILE A 330 25.61 20.54 7.44
N ASN A 331 26.83 20.85 7.89
CA ASN A 331 27.09 21.69 9.06
C ASN A 331 26.28 21.24 10.29
N ASP A 332 26.31 19.92 10.57
CA ASP A 332 25.57 19.28 11.66
C ASP A 332 24.03 19.38 11.54
N THR A 333 23.53 19.84 10.40
CA THR A 333 22.11 19.83 10.06
C THR A 333 21.83 18.68 9.11
N ASP A 334 21.02 17.74 9.56
CA ASP A 334 20.55 16.65 8.70
C ASP A 334 19.59 17.20 7.65
N ILE A 335 19.76 16.68 6.43
CA ILE A 335 18.85 16.92 5.32
C ILE A 335 18.31 15.56 4.87
N PHE A 336 17.08 15.52 4.40
CA PHE A 336 16.37 14.26 4.23
C PHE A 336 15.81 14.22 2.81
N PRO A 337 16.43 13.47 1.87
CA PRO A 337 15.73 13.11 0.64
C PRO A 337 14.55 12.19 0.98
N ASP A 338 13.51 12.15 0.17
CA ASP A 338 12.36 11.27 0.49
C ASP A 338 12.72 9.80 0.22
N LEU A 339 13.39 9.56 -0.91
CA LEU A 339 13.74 8.21 -1.36
C LEU A 339 15.04 8.22 -2.19
N VAL A 340 15.92 7.26 -1.92
CA VAL A 340 17.08 6.98 -2.78
C VAL A 340 17.11 5.49 -3.10
N ILE A 341 17.13 5.17 -4.38
CA ILE A 341 17.18 3.79 -4.88
C ILE A 341 18.32 3.62 -5.88
N TRP A 342 18.64 2.36 -6.19
CA TRP A 342 19.40 2.04 -7.41
C TRP A 342 18.54 1.17 -8.33
N SER A 343 18.67 1.38 -9.62
CA SER A 343 17.94 0.61 -10.62
C SER A 343 18.63 0.61 -11.97
N PHE A 344 18.20 -0.30 -12.83
CA PHE A 344 18.52 -0.23 -14.24
C PHE A 344 17.53 0.67 -14.96
N GLU A 345 18.01 1.30 -16.02
CA GLU A 345 17.20 2.13 -16.89
C GLU A 345 16.87 1.41 -18.18
N SER A 346 15.65 1.60 -18.67
CA SER A 346 15.23 1.15 -20.00
C SER A 346 15.75 2.10 -21.10
N GLU A 347 15.61 1.71 -22.37
CA GLU A 347 15.86 2.63 -23.49
C GLU A 347 14.85 3.80 -23.56
N GLU A 348 13.75 3.71 -22.80
CA GLU A 348 12.70 4.73 -22.69
C GLU A 348 12.85 5.54 -21.38
N ASP A 349 14.04 5.51 -20.77
CA ASP A 349 14.38 6.18 -19.52
C ASP A 349 13.50 5.77 -18.33
N GLU A 350 12.93 4.57 -18.35
CA GLU A 350 12.11 4.06 -17.25
C GLU A 350 12.96 3.41 -16.16
N ILE A 351 12.63 3.68 -14.90
CA ILE A 351 13.20 2.97 -13.74
C ILE A 351 12.62 1.55 -13.69
N LEU A 352 13.36 0.57 -14.21
CA LEU A 352 12.87 -0.80 -14.42
C LEU A 352 12.44 -1.51 -13.13
N SER A 353 12.97 -1.10 -11.98
CA SER A 353 12.60 -1.71 -10.70
C SER A 353 11.17 -1.37 -10.27
N LEU A 354 10.65 -0.18 -10.60
CA LEU A 354 9.33 0.29 -10.14
C LEU A 354 8.18 -0.47 -10.82
N ASN A 355 8.33 -0.75 -12.12
CA ASN A 355 7.30 -1.43 -12.92
C ASN A 355 7.44 -2.96 -12.90
N TYR A 356 8.45 -3.51 -12.20
CA TYR A 356 8.76 -4.94 -12.22
C TYR A 356 7.61 -5.84 -11.74
N ARG A 357 6.91 -5.45 -10.65
CA ARG A 357 5.80 -6.25 -10.09
C ARG A 357 4.60 -6.26 -11.03
N GLU A 358 4.24 -5.10 -11.57
CA GLU A 358 3.15 -4.95 -12.53
C GLU A 358 3.44 -5.70 -13.83
N PHE A 359 4.67 -5.56 -14.34
CA PHE A 359 5.12 -6.28 -15.53
C PHE A 359 4.96 -7.79 -15.35
N ASN A 360 5.36 -8.37 -14.22
CA ASN A 360 5.21 -9.80 -13.96
C ASN A 360 3.77 -10.25 -13.68
N LYS A 361 2.94 -9.38 -13.08
CA LYS A 361 1.50 -9.65 -12.92
C LYS A 361 0.80 -9.72 -14.29
N LYS A 362 1.08 -8.74 -15.17
CA LYS A 362 0.49 -8.67 -16.53
C LYS A 362 1.06 -9.73 -17.47
N ASN A 363 2.36 -10.04 -17.35
CA ASN A 363 3.07 -10.95 -18.24
C ASN A 363 3.42 -12.26 -17.55
N HIS A 364 2.62 -13.29 -17.79
CA HIS A 364 3.02 -14.67 -17.47
C HIS A 364 4.07 -15.13 -18.49
N ILE A 365 5.34 -15.00 -18.13
CA ILE A 365 6.46 -15.44 -18.96
C ILE A 365 6.78 -16.89 -18.65
N LYS A 366 6.87 -17.71 -19.70
CA LYS A 366 7.32 -19.10 -19.61
C LYS A 366 8.50 -19.32 -20.55
N TYR A 367 9.57 -19.87 -19.99
CA TYR A 367 10.78 -20.28 -20.69
C TYR A 367 10.72 -21.78 -20.92
N SER A 368 10.77 -22.22 -22.18
CA SER A 368 10.95 -23.63 -22.51
C SER A 368 12.37 -23.85 -23.02
N ILE A 369 13.09 -24.76 -22.39
CA ILE A 369 14.51 -25.03 -22.66
C ILE A 369 14.59 -26.33 -23.47
N SER A 370 15.16 -26.26 -24.67
CA SER A 370 15.48 -27.43 -25.49
C SER A 370 16.98 -27.59 -25.65
N LYS A 371 17.42 -28.85 -25.74
CA LYS A 371 18.82 -29.21 -25.95
C LYS A 371 19.27 -28.81 -27.34
N ASP A 372 20.46 -28.23 -27.45
CA ASP A 372 21.19 -28.13 -28.70
C ASP A 372 22.19 -29.31 -28.79
N ASP A 373 21.91 -30.26 -29.67
CA ASP A 373 22.76 -31.45 -29.87
C ASP A 373 24.05 -31.15 -30.66
N SER A 374 24.21 -29.94 -31.21
CA SER A 374 25.35 -29.57 -32.06
C SER A 374 26.54 -28.99 -31.30
N TRP A 375 26.36 -28.61 -30.03
CA TRP A 375 27.39 -27.95 -29.21
C TRP A 375 28.12 -28.92 -28.29
N ASN A 376 29.46 -28.97 -28.36
CA ASN A 376 30.30 -29.77 -27.46
C ASN A 376 31.64 -29.07 -27.16
N ASP A 377 31.74 -28.47 -25.97
CA ASP A 377 32.94 -27.78 -25.49
C ASP A 377 33.84 -28.75 -24.72
N TYR A 378 34.59 -29.59 -25.42
CA TYR A 378 35.55 -30.53 -24.81
C TYR A 378 34.89 -31.50 -23.80
N GLY A 379 33.65 -31.90 -24.05
CA GLY A 379 32.85 -32.75 -23.17
C GLY A 379 31.81 -32.00 -22.35
N TYR A 380 31.75 -30.67 -22.43
CA TYR A 380 30.69 -29.86 -21.82
C TYR A 380 29.55 -29.59 -22.81
N LEU A 381 28.35 -30.05 -22.44
CA LEU A 381 27.10 -29.83 -23.18
C LEU A 381 26.26 -28.77 -22.45
N THR A 382 26.64 -27.50 -22.62
CA THR A 382 26.04 -26.38 -21.86
C THR A 382 25.13 -25.49 -22.70
N GLN A 383 25.00 -25.68 -24.00
CA GLN A 383 24.20 -24.80 -24.87
C GLN A 383 22.75 -25.29 -24.98
N PHE A 384 21.81 -24.34 -24.91
CA PHE A 384 20.39 -24.61 -24.97
C PHE A 384 19.67 -23.53 -25.78
N ASP A 385 18.62 -23.94 -26.47
CA ASP A 385 17.64 -23.04 -27.08
C ASP A 385 16.55 -22.72 -26.07
N ILE A 386 16.25 -21.43 -25.91
CA ILE A 386 15.11 -20.96 -25.10
C ILE A 386 14.06 -20.34 -25.99
N SER A 387 12.85 -20.89 -25.93
CA SER A 387 11.65 -20.22 -26.43
C SER A 387 10.93 -19.50 -25.30
N ILE A 388 10.56 -18.24 -25.54
CA ILE A 388 9.85 -17.38 -24.58
C ILE A 388 8.38 -17.26 -24.98
N ASP A 389 7.48 -17.62 -24.07
CA ASP A 389 6.03 -17.50 -24.22
C ASP A 389 5.48 -16.39 -23.32
N PHE A 390 4.65 -15.50 -23.87
CA PHE A 390 3.96 -14.43 -23.15
C PHE A 390 2.46 -14.69 -23.14
N GLY A 391 1.88 -14.97 -21.97
CA GLY A 391 0.41 -15.07 -21.82
C GLY A 391 -0.25 -16.10 -22.75
N GLY A 392 0.45 -17.18 -23.10
CA GLY A 392 -0.04 -18.24 -23.99
C GLY A 392 0.11 -17.98 -25.48
N LYS A 393 0.63 -16.81 -25.90
CA LYS A 393 1.07 -16.58 -27.28
C LYS A 393 2.57 -16.82 -27.40
N ARG A 394 2.96 -17.77 -28.26
CA ARG A 394 4.37 -17.95 -28.68
C ARG A 394 4.80 -16.69 -29.43
N VAL A 395 5.65 -15.88 -28.82
CA VAL A 395 6.20 -14.67 -29.47
C VAL A 395 7.34 -15.05 -30.44
N GLY A 396 7.75 -16.32 -30.49
CA GLY A 396 8.67 -16.82 -31.51
C GLY A 396 10.11 -16.32 -31.36
N LYS A 397 10.45 -15.61 -30.27
CA LYS A 397 11.84 -15.30 -29.93
C LYS A 397 12.50 -16.56 -29.38
N SER A 398 13.42 -17.13 -30.15
CA SER A 398 14.36 -18.15 -29.68
C SER A 398 15.69 -17.46 -29.35
N LYS A 399 16.24 -17.71 -28.16
CA LYS A 399 17.57 -17.22 -27.75
C LYS A 399 18.44 -18.41 -27.41
N ILE A 400 19.67 -18.42 -27.92
CA ILE A 400 20.69 -19.38 -27.53
C ILE A 400 21.28 -18.89 -26.21
N ILE A 401 21.29 -19.76 -25.21
CA ILE A 401 21.93 -19.50 -23.92
C ILE A 401 22.81 -20.66 -23.50
N LYS A 402 23.69 -20.40 -22.53
CA LYS A 402 24.50 -21.45 -21.90
C LYS A 402 24.13 -21.63 -20.44
N ILE A 403 23.96 -22.87 -19.98
CA ILE A 403 23.66 -23.22 -18.58
C ILE A 403 24.64 -24.28 -18.10
N THR A 404 25.07 -24.19 -16.84
CA THR A 404 25.85 -25.22 -16.15
C THR A 404 25.43 -25.39 -14.70
N ASP A 405 25.71 -26.57 -14.12
CA ASP A 405 25.66 -26.86 -12.69
C ASP A 405 27.09 -26.89 -12.13
N ILE A 406 27.37 -26.18 -11.04
CA ILE A 406 28.69 -26.16 -10.40
C ILE A 406 29.16 -27.56 -9.92
N ASN A 407 28.23 -28.49 -9.72
CA ASN A 407 28.55 -29.84 -9.26
C ASN A 407 28.81 -30.83 -10.41
N GLN A 408 28.69 -30.38 -11.66
CA GLN A 408 28.80 -31.24 -12.84
C GLN A 408 30.22 -31.76 -13.04
N ARG A 409 30.36 -33.05 -13.32
CA ARG A 409 31.65 -33.64 -13.74
C ARG A 409 31.83 -33.58 -15.25
N LEU A 410 33.08 -33.55 -15.71
CA LEU A 410 33.45 -33.64 -17.14
C LEU A 410 32.72 -34.81 -17.82
N LYS A 411 32.06 -34.55 -18.96
CA LYS A 411 31.28 -35.49 -19.80
C LYS A 411 29.86 -35.85 -19.32
N GLU A 412 29.39 -35.34 -18.18
CA GLU A 412 27.98 -35.42 -17.83
C GLU A 412 27.16 -34.44 -18.68
N ASN A 413 26.00 -34.84 -19.18
CA ASN A 413 25.15 -33.97 -19.98
C ASN A 413 24.33 -33.06 -19.04
N CYS A 414 24.56 -31.74 -19.08
CA CYS A 414 23.83 -30.79 -18.23
C CYS A 414 22.33 -30.86 -18.50
N PHE A 415 21.91 -31.24 -19.72
CA PHE A 415 20.50 -31.43 -20.05
C PHE A 415 19.83 -32.47 -19.15
N ASP A 416 20.49 -33.59 -18.85
CA ASP A 416 19.85 -34.68 -18.08
C ASP A 416 19.58 -34.28 -16.61
N HIS A 417 20.37 -33.34 -16.09
CA HIS A 417 20.15 -32.70 -14.77
C HIS A 417 19.20 -31.50 -14.84
N CYS A 418 19.18 -30.77 -15.97
CA CYS A 418 18.26 -29.67 -16.26
C CYS A 418 16.85 -30.15 -16.68
N LEU A 419 16.67 -31.44 -17.03
CA LEU A 419 15.40 -32.05 -17.48
C LEU A 419 14.24 -31.82 -16.50
N ASN A 420 14.52 -31.68 -15.20
CA ASN A 420 13.50 -31.36 -14.19
C ASN A 420 13.00 -29.90 -14.27
N TYR A 421 13.59 -29.06 -15.13
CA TYR A 421 13.27 -27.63 -15.32
C TYR A 421 12.90 -27.30 -16.77
N LEU A 422 12.41 -28.27 -17.55
CA LEU A 422 12.00 -28.09 -18.96
C LEU A 422 11.02 -26.93 -19.20
N SER A 423 10.31 -26.49 -18.16
CA SER A 423 9.56 -25.23 -18.20
C SER A 423 9.74 -24.44 -16.91
N ILE A 424 10.34 -23.26 -17.01
CA ILE A 424 10.47 -22.29 -15.93
C ILE A 424 9.49 -21.15 -16.22
N ASN A 425 8.78 -20.66 -15.22
CA ASN A 425 8.01 -19.42 -15.35
C ASN A 425 8.73 -18.28 -14.62
N SER A 426 8.37 -17.03 -14.90
CA SER A 426 8.96 -15.84 -14.25
C SER A 426 8.92 -15.87 -12.71
N ASN A 427 8.04 -16.67 -12.11
CA ASN A 427 7.91 -16.85 -10.67
C ASN A 427 8.76 -17.99 -10.08
N LYS A 428 9.44 -18.79 -10.93
CA LYS A 428 10.34 -19.86 -10.51
C LYS A 428 11.76 -19.54 -10.97
N LYS A 429 12.73 -19.82 -10.11
CA LYS A 429 14.15 -19.67 -10.42
C LYS A 429 14.78 -21.04 -10.65
N LEU A 430 15.80 -21.07 -11.49
CA LEU A 430 16.77 -22.16 -11.48
C LEU A 430 17.34 -22.30 -10.05
N LYS A 431 17.64 -23.55 -9.66
CA LYS A 431 18.29 -23.79 -8.37
C LYS A 431 19.62 -23.04 -8.28
N ASP A 432 20.01 -22.65 -7.07
CA ASP A 432 21.17 -21.78 -6.82
C ASP A 432 22.52 -22.32 -7.30
N ASN A 433 22.63 -23.64 -7.52
CA ASN A 433 23.81 -24.29 -8.07
C ASN A 433 23.93 -24.19 -9.61
N PHE A 434 22.86 -23.75 -10.29
CA PHE A 434 22.87 -23.53 -11.74
C PHE A 434 23.16 -22.07 -12.06
N PHE A 435 23.97 -21.86 -13.09
CA PHE A 435 24.33 -20.56 -13.61
C PHE A 435 24.14 -20.52 -15.13
N SER A 436 23.72 -19.37 -15.65
CA SER A 436 23.56 -19.17 -17.08
C SER A 436 24.32 -17.96 -17.61
N TYR A 437 24.58 -17.97 -18.92
CA TYR A 437 25.24 -16.90 -19.63
C TYR A 437 24.68 -16.70 -21.03
N TRP A 438 24.51 -15.44 -21.42
CA TRP A 438 24.35 -14.96 -22.79
C TRP A 438 24.78 -13.49 -22.85
N ASP A 439 25.04 -12.95 -24.04
CA ASP A 439 25.41 -11.54 -24.18
C ASP A 439 24.19 -10.62 -24.02
N ILE A 440 24.33 -9.62 -23.15
CA ILE A 440 23.27 -8.65 -22.85
C ILE A 440 23.44 -7.43 -23.74
N ILE A 441 22.55 -7.28 -24.72
CA ILE A 441 22.56 -6.12 -25.63
C ILE A 441 21.90 -4.94 -24.93
N ASN A 442 20.64 -5.10 -24.49
CA ASN A 442 19.83 -4.07 -23.84
C ASN A 442 19.20 -4.63 -22.56
N ILE A 443 19.01 -3.78 -21.55
CA ILE A 443 18.36 -4.16 -20.29
C ILE A 443 16.91 -3.70 -20.36
N SER A 444 15.99 -4.66 -20.32
CA SER A 444 14.54 -4.44 -20.29
C SER A 444 13.92 -5.22 -19.14
N HIS A 445 12.63 -4.98 -18.86
CA HIS A 445 11.86 -5.78 -17.89
C HIS A 445 11.90 -7.29 -18.23
N GLU A 446 11.79 -7.64 -19.51
CA GLU A 446 11.88 -9.03 -20.01
C GLU A 446 13.27 -9.62 -19.68
N GLU A 447 14.33 -8.89 -20.04
CA GLU A 447 15.70 -9.35 -19.87
C GLU A 447 16.06 -9.51 -18.39
N LEU A 448 15.73 -8.54 -17.53
CA LEU A 448 15.98 -8.64 -16.09
C LEU A 448 15.20 -9.79 -15.44
N THR A 449 13.97 -10.05 -15.88
CA THR A 449 13.17 -11.18 -15.40
C THR A 449 13.80 -12.51 -15.81
N MET A 450 14.29 -12.60 -17.05
CA MET A 450 14.99 -13.78 -17.53
C MET A 450 16.32 -14.00 -16.80
N MET A 451 17.11 -12.95 -16.60
CA MET A 451 18.35 -12.99 -15.82
C MET A 451 18.12 -13.51 -14.40
N GLN A 452 17.04 -13.08 -13.76
CA GLN A 452 16.65 -13.52 -12.43
C GLN A 452 16.17 -14.98 -12.39
N SER A 453 15.36 -15.37 -13.36
CA SER A 453 14.76 -16.72 -13.44
C SER A 453 15.81 -17.77 -13.78
N LEU A 454 16.79 -17.42 -14.61
CA LEU A 454 17.79 -18.34 -15.13
C LEU A 454 19.16 -18.20 -14.43
N ASN A 455 19.27 -17.45 -13.33
CA ASN A 455 20.54 -17.23 -12.61
C ASN A 455 21.67 -16.75 -13.54
N HIS A 456 21.41 -15.71 -14.33
CA HIS A 456 22.44 -15.12 -15.18
C HIS A 456 23.63 -14.65 -14.34
N ILE A 457 24.85 -14.97 -14.77
CA ILE A 457 26.09 -14.72 -14.01
C ILE A 457 26.20 -13.26 -13.56
N PHE A 458 25.95 -12.30 -14.45
CA PHE A 458 26.07 -10.88 -14.10
C PHE A 458 25.04 -10.43 -13.05
N HIS A 459 23.82 -10.99 -13.09
CA HIS A 459 22.82 -10.72 -12.06
C HIS A 459 23.19 -11.37 -10.72
N ARG A 460 23.71 -12.60 -10.75
CA ARG A 460 24.20 -13.30 -9.54
C ARG A 460 25.38 -12.56 -8.91
N ALA A 461 26.29 -12.03 -9.73
CA ALA A 461 27.43 -11.24 -9.28
C ALA A 461 27.01 -9.99 -8.51
N LEU A 462 25.97 -9.28 -8.98
CA LEU A 462 25.38 -8.14 -8.25
C LEU A 462 24.82 -8.55 -6.88
N LEU A 463 24.14 -9.69 -6.80
CA LEU A 463 23.62 -10.22 -5.53
C LEU A 463 24.76 -10.70 -4.58
N MET A 464 25.89 -11.13 -5.14
CA MET A 464 27.11 -11.50 -4.43
C MET A 464 28.01 -10.31 -4.07
N LYS A 465 27.58 -9.08 -4.38
CA LYS A 465 28.31 -7.83 -4.13
C LYS A 465 29.64 -7.67 -4.87
N ILE A 466 29.74 -8.26 -6.05
CA ILE A 466 30.92 -8.11 -6.92
C ILE A 466 30.69 -6.89 -7.80
N TYR A 467 31.12 -5.71 -7.35
CA TYR A 467 30.91 -4.45 -8.10
C TYR A 467 32.13 -3.98 -8.87
N ASP A 468 33.33 -4.47 -8.50
CA ASP A 468 34.56 -4.14 -9.19
C ASP A 468 34.68 -4.92 -10.50
N HIS A 469 34.40 -4.22 -11.60
CA HIS A 469 34.48 -4.81 -12.94
C HIS A 469 35.92 -5.19 -13.33
N THR A 470 36.94 -4.53 -12.79
CA THR A 470 38.33 -4.74 -13.23
C THR A 470 38.84 -6.14 -12.89
N ASN A 471 38.32 -6.74 -11.82
CA ASN A 471 38.65 -8.09 -11.35
C ASN A 471 37.41 -9.00 -11.23
N PHE A 472 36.32 -8.65 -11.91
CA PHE A 472 35.02 -9.32 -11.82
C PHE A 472 35.14 -10.83 -11.96
N PHE A 473 35.74 -11.32 -13.05
CA PHE A 473 35.74 -12.74 -13.35
C PHE A 473 36.44 -13.56 -12.25
N ASN A 474 37.58 -13.08 -11.75
CA ASN A 474 38.31 -13.77 -10.70
C ASN A 474 37.54 -13.77 -9.38
N GLN A 475 36.97 -12.63 -8.98
CA GLN A 475 36.15 -12.55 -7.77
C GLN A 475 34.92 -13.47 -7.85
N PHE A 476 34.29 -13.52 -9.02
CA PHE A 476 33.15 -14.40 -9.26
C PHE A 476 33.53 -15.88 -9.12
N ILE A 477 34.64 -16.30 -9.74
CA ILE A 477 35.12 -17.68 -9.64
C ILE A 477 35.47 -18.04 -8.20
N CYS A 478 36.17 -17.17 -7.45
CA CYS A 478 36.50 -17.44 -6.05
C CYS A 478 35.24 -17.59 -5.19
N ASN A 479 34.24 -16.71 -5.39
CA ASN A 479 32.98 -16.78 -4.63
C ASN A 479 32.15 -18.03 -4.94
N VAL A 480 32.21 -18.55 -6.17
CA VAL A 480 31.36 -19.66 -6.61
C VAL A 480 32.05 -21.02 -6.43
N LEU A 481 33.35 -21.11 -6.71
CA LEU A 481 34.11 -22.37 -6.72
C LEU A 481 35.14 -22.47 -5.58
N GLY A 482 35.35 -21.40 -4.81
CA GLY A 482 36.32 -21.32 -3.72
C GLY A 482 37.65 -20.69 -4.14
N ASP A 483 38.42 -20.22 -3.16
CA ASP A 483 39.66 -19.43 -3.35
C ASP A 483 40.79 -20.21 -4.06
N GLU A 484 40.77 -21.54 -4.00
CA GLU A 484 41.77 -22.40 -4.66
C GLU A 484 41.44 -22.74 -6.11
N ALA A 485 40.29 -22.28 -6.63
CA ALA A 485 39.83 -22.60 -7.97
C ALA A 485 40.70 -21.95 -9.06
N SER A 486 41.04 -22.73 -10.10
CA SER A 486 41.77 -22.22 -11.26
C SER A 486 40.88 -21.33 -12.11
N ILE A 487 41.34 -20.10 -12.41
CA ILE A 487 40.66 -19.14 -13.31
C ILE A 487 40.52 -19.70 -14.73
N TYR A 488 41.50 -20.47 -15.20
CA TYR A 488 41.55 -20.95 -16.57
C TYR A 488 41.06 -22.39 -16.73
N ASP A 489 40.96 -23.14 -15.65
CA ASP A 489 40.54 -24.54 -15.65
C ASP A 489 39.25 -24.74 -14.85
N ASN A 490 38.18 -24.08 -15.32
CA ASN A 490 36.84 -24.21 -14.76
C ASN A 490 35.79 -24.17 -15.89
N ILE A 491 34.58 -24.68 -15.59
CA ILE A 491 33.48 -24.78 -16.56
C ILE A 491 33.00 -23.42 -17.09
N PHE A 492 33.11 -22.36 -16.29
CA PHE A 492 32.72 -21.02 -16.70
C PHE A 492 33.62 -20.50 -17.83
N TYR A 493 34.94 -20.59 -17.66
CA TYR A 493 35.92 -20.15 -18.66
C TYR A 493 35.97 -21.07 -19.87
N GLN A 494 35.89 -22.39 -19.64
CA GLN A 494 36.04 -23.39 -20.69
C GLN A 494 34.81 -23.51 -21.59
N SER A 495 33.61 -23.17 -21.09
CA SER A 495 32.32 -23.40 -21.76
C SER A 495 31.42 -22.16 -21.82
N LEU A 496 31.02 -21.60 -20.67
CA LEU A 496 29.98 -20.56 -20.61
C LEU A 496 30.39 -19.25 -21.30
N PHE A 497 31.60 -18.75 -21.04
CA PHE A 497 32.10 -17.51 -21.67
C PHE A 497 32.75 -17.73 -23.04
N ARG A 498 32.66 -18.95 -23.59
CA ARG A 498 33.16 -19.24 -24.94
C ARG A 498 32.20 -18.66 -25.97
N GLN A 499 32.72 -18.05 -27.03
CA GLN A 499 31.95 -17.63 -28.18
C GLN A 499 32.39 -18.45 -29.38
N ASP A 500 31.49 -19.29 -29.90
CA ASP A 500 31.81 -20.28 -30.93
C ASP A 500 33.05 -21.10 -30.55
N SER A 501 34.03 -21.20 -31.44
CA SER A 501 35.28 -21.91 -31.18
C SER A 501 36.28 -21.10 -30.32
N ARG A 502 36.03 -19.82 -30.03
CA ARG A 502 36.97 -18.92 -29.34
C ARG A 502 36.68 -18.77 -27.85
N ARG A 503 37.73 -18.91 -27.03
CA ARG A 503 37.69 -18.52 -25.61
C ARG A 503 37.88 -17.01 -25.51
N ARG A 504 36.99 -16.33 -24.79
CA ARG A 504 37.15 -14.91 -24.47
C ARG A 504 38.29 -14.72 -23.50
N ALA A 505 39.08 -13.68 -23.72
CA ALA A 505 40.09 -13.30 -22.74
C ALA A 505 39.40 -12.73 -21.49
N THR A 506 40.04 -12.85 -20.32
CA THR A 506 39.46 -12.38 -19.05
C THR A 506 39.12 -10.89 -19.07
N HIS A 507 39.92 -10.06 -19.74
CA HIS A 507 39.62 -8.63 -19.89
C HIS A 507 38.36 -8.37 -20.75
N GLU A 508 38.06 -9.21 -21.75
CA GLU A 508 36.83 -9.09 -22.53
C GLU A 508 35.61 -9.41 -21.66
N ILE A 509 35.70 -10.44 -20.82
CA ILE A 509 34.64 -10.81 -19.87
C ILE A 509 34.39 -9.68 -18.86
N ASN A 510 35.46 -9.13 -18.31
CA ASN A 510 35.39 -7.99 -17.38
C ASN A 510 34.79 -6.74 -18.04
N ASN A 511 35.12 -6.47 -19.31
CA ASN A 511 34.53 -5.35 -20.06
C ASN A 511 33.03 -5.55 -20.30
N LEU A 512 32.57 -6.75 -20.61
CA LEU A 512 31.14 -7.05 -20.74
C LEU A 512 30.39 -6.86 -19.42
N TYR A 513 31.02 -7.22 -18.30
CA TYR A 513 30.45 -6.95 -16.99
C TYR A 513 30.40 -5.46 -16.68
N LYS A 514 31.44 -4.71 -17.09
CA LYS A 514 31.45 -3.25 -16.99
C LYS A 514 30.29 -2.64 -17.76
N GLU A 515 30.09 -3.00 -19.02
CA GLU A 515 28.96 -2.51 -19.84
C GLU A 515 27.59 -2.83 -19.23
N PHE A 516 27.49 -3.93 -18.49
CA PHE A 516 26.28 -4.27 -17.72
C PHE A 516 26.10 -3.39 -16.48
N ILE A 517 27.18 -3.13 -15.73
CA ILE A 517 27.15 -2.30 -14.52
C ILE A 517 26.95 -0.82 -14.85
N ASP A 518 27.53 -0.33 -15.94
CA ASP A 518 27.41 1.07 -16.38
C ASP A 518 25.96 1.46 -16.74
N LYS A 519 25.06 0.49 -16.91
CA LYS A 519 23.60 0.72 -17.10
C LYS A 519 22.83 0.87 -15.79
N LEU A 520 23.51 0.76 -14.66
CA LEU A 520 22.95 0.97 -13.33
C LEU A 520 23.04 2.44 -12.96
N ASN A 521 21.96 2.99 -12.40
CA ASN A 521 21.92 4.37 -11.94
C ASN A 521 21.44 4.44 -10.50
N PHE A 522 21.87 5.48 -9.79
CA PHE A 522 21.24 5.91 -8.55
C PHE A 522 20.13 6.90 -8.88
N TYR A 523 18.99 6.77 -8.21
CA TYR A 523 17.87 7.69 -8.35
C TYR A 523 17.56 8.34 -7.01
N ILE A 524 17.55 9.67 -7.00
CA ILE A 524 17.13 10.50 -5.88
C ILE A 524 15.74 11.05 -6.21
N ILE A 525 14.75 10.57 -5.47
CA ILE A 525 13.34 10.85 -5.72
C ILE A 525 12.83 11.76 -4.61
N ASP A 526 12.23 12.88 -5.01
CA ASP A 526 11.62 13.86 -4.11
C ASP A 526 10.14 13.99 -4.49
N ILE A 527 9.26 13.64 -3.55
CA ILE A 527 7.83 13.50 -3.76
C ILE A 527 7.17 14.87 -3.50
N LYS A 528 6.42 15.34 -4.49
CA LYS A 528 5.89 16.69 -4.50
C LYS A 528 4.39 16.68 -4.71
N TYR A 529 3.67 17.29 -3.79
CA TYR A 529 2.22 17.45 -3.90
C TYR A 529 1.85 18.74 -4.67
N SER A 530 2.21 18.75 -5.95
CA SER A 530 2.00 19.86 -6.89
C SER A 530 1.55 19.34 -8.25
N THR A 531 0.91 20.19 -9.05
CA THR A 531 0.52 19.82 -10.42
C THR A 531 1.69 19.98 -11.39
N PRO A 532 1.68 19.31 -12.55
CA PRO A 532 2.70 19.52 -13.58
C PRO A 532 2.78 20.99 -14.03
N ASP A 533 1.64 21.68 -14.12
CA ASP A 533 1.56 23.09 -14.50
C ASP A 533 2.33 24.03 -13.56
N TYR A 534 2.48 23.65 -12.28
CA TYR A 534 3.28 24.43 -11.33
C TYR A 534 4.75 24.52 -11.76
N TYR A 535 5.30 23.45 -12.37
CA TYR A 535 6.70 23.38 -12.81
C TYR A 535 6.93 23.98 -14.19
N THR A 536 5.91 24.01 -15.05
CA THR A 536 6.00 24.60 -16.39
C THR A 536 5.70 26.10 -16.39
N ASN A 537 5.06 26.63 -15.33
CA ASN A 537 4.80 28.06 -15.19
C ASN A 537 6.10 28.85 -14.91
N SER A 538 6.39 29.82 -15.77
CA SER A 538 7.58 30.67 -15.69
C SER A 538 7.67 31.51 -14.42
N GLU A 539 6.54 31.86 -13.82
CA GLU A 539 6.47 32.67 -12.59
C GLU A 539 7.03 31.91 -11.37
N ASN A 540 6.91 30.58 -11.35
CA ASN A 540 7.31 29.76 -10.20
C ASN A 540 8.79 29.34 -10.25
N ILE A 541 9.49 29.56 -11.37
CA ILE A 541 10.84 29.02 -11.62
C ILE A 541 11.83 29.42 -10.51
N GLN A 542 11.81 30.68 -10.05
CA GLN A 542 12.76 31.15 -9.05
C GLN A 542 12.52 30.51 -7.68
N GLU A 543 11.26 30.36 -7.29
CA GLU A 543 10.86 29.67 -6.07
C GLU A 543 11.31 28.20 -6.10
N ILE A 544 10.97 27.49 -7.18
CA ILE A 544 11.34 26.08 -7.37
C ILE A 544 12.86 25.88 -7.33
N LYS A 545 13.62 26.79 -7.95
CA LYS A 545 15.09 26.79 -7.89
C LYS A 545 15.60 26.91 -6.47
N SER A 546 15.05 27.85 -5.71
CA SER A 546 15.52 28.14 -4.36
C SER A 546 15.17 27.05 -3.35
N ILE A 547 14.01 26.41 -3.49
CA ILE A 547 13.46 25.46 -2.50
C ILE A 547 13.76 24.00 -2.87
N SER A 548 13.47 23.60 -4.11
CA SER A 548 13.45 22.18 -4.51
C SER A 548 14.73 21.78 -5.23
N LEU A 549 15.11 22.50 -6.28
CA LEU A 549 16.27 22.12 -7.10
C LEU A 549 17.58 22.18 -6.32
N ARG A 550 17.76 23.23 -5.51
CA ARG A 550 18.95 23.34 -4.66
C ARG A 550 19.11 22.14 -3.72
N LYS A 551 18.01 21.60 -3.19
CA LYS A 551 18.05 20.41 -2.33
C LYS A 551 18.49 19.18 -3.12
N GLN A 552 17.94 18.98 -4.32
CA GLN A 552 18.34 17.86 -5.19
C GLN A 552 19.83 17.87 -5.54
N PHE A 553 20.37 19.01 -5.98
CA PHE A 553 21.82 19.13 -6.25
C PHE A 553 22.68 18.81 -5.03
N VAL A 554 22.22 19.19 -3.84
CA VAL A 554 22.93 18.90 -2.60
C VAL A 554 22.92 17.40 -2.32
N TYR A 555 21.79 16.71 -2.50
CA TYR A 555 21.71 15.27 -2.30
C TYR A 555 22.61 14.51 -3.26
N GLU A 556 22.58 14.86 -4.55
CA GLU A 556 23.46 14.31 -5.58
C GLU A 556 24.94 14.49 -5.20
N TYR A 557 25.32 15.72 -4.82
CA TYR A 557 26.69 16.03 -4.44
C TYR A 557 27.17 15.22 -3.24
N LEU A 558 26.34 15.07 -2.20
CA LEU A 558 26.70 14.31 -1.00
C LEU A 558 26.86 12.82 -1.30
N LEU A 559 26.00 12.25 -2.14
CA LEU A 559 26.11 10.87 -2.59
C LEU A 559 27.37 10.65 -3.42
N GLN A 560 27.63 11.49 -4.42
CA GLN A 560 28.83 11.41 -5.26
C GLN A 560 30.10 11.52 -4.42
N LYS A 561 30.16 12.51 -3.53
CA LYS A 561 31.31 12.72 -2.63
C LYS A 561 31.54 11.52 -1.72
N HIS A 562 30.48 10.87 -1.24
CA HIS A 562 30.61 9.67 -0.42
C HIS A 562 31.18 8.50 -1.22
N LEU A 563 30.71 8.28 -2.45
CA LEU A 563 31.22 7.26 -3.36
C LEU A 563 32.71 7.46 -3.69
N GLU A 564 33.10 8.71 -3.97
CA GLU A 564 34.50 9.07 -4.21
C GLU A 564 35.38 8.88 -2.98
N LYS A 565 34.93 9.37 -1.81
CA LYS A 565 35.69 9.28 -0.54
C LYS A 565 35.92 7.84 -0.12
N THR A 566 34.96 6.95 -0.36
CA THR A 566 35.06 5.52 -0.06
C THR A 566 35.77 4.73 -1.17
N ASN A 567 36.15 5.40 -2.27
CA ASN A 567 36.65 4.78 -3.49
C ASN A 567 35.78 3.59 -3.93
N ASN A 568 34.45 3.78 -3.85
CA ASN A 568 33.50 2.74 -4.16
C ASN A 568 33.59 2.37 -5.67
N PRO A 569 33.50 1.08 -6.04
CA PRO A 569 33.49 0.66 -7.45
C PRO A 569 32.37 1.30 -8.29
N LEU A 570 31.32 1.80 -7.64
CA LEU A 570 30.14 2.40 -8.27
C LEU A 570 30.21 3.93 -8.37
N LYS A 571 31.36 4.56 -8.08
CA LYS A 571 31.52 6.03 -8.09
C LYS A 571 31.38 6.69 -9.47
N GLU A 572 31.47 5.91 -10.53
CA GLU A 572 31.35 6.36 -11.93
C GLU A 572 29.92 6.22 -12.45
N LEU A 573 28.98 5.67 -11.66
CA LEU A 573 27.58 5.55 -12.07
C LEU A 573 26.88 6.91 -12.02
N ASP A 574 25.91 7.09 -12.92
CA ASP A 574 25.09 8.29 -12.93
C ASP A 574 24.17 8.36 -11.71
N ILE A 575 24.02 9.58 -11.18
CA ILE A 575 23.02 9.92 -10.17
C ILE A 575 21.97 10.79 -10.86
N LYS A 576 20.74 10.31 -10.88
CA LYS A 576 19.60 10.96 -11.53
C LYS A 576 18.60 11.44 -10.50
N SER A 577 17.96 12.57 -10.77
CA SER A 577 16.94 13.15 -9.90
C SER A 577 15.56 13.12 -10.54
N GLU A 578 14.55 12.77 -9.75
CA GLU A 578 13.16 12.82 -10.16
C GLU A 578 12.28 13.59 -9.16
N PHE A 579 11.27 14.28 -9.68
CA PHE A 579 10.13 14.76 -8.91
C PHE A 579 8.89 13.95 -9.23
N TRP A 580 8.31 13.38 -8.18
CA TRP A 580 7.07 12.61 -8.29
C TRP A 580 5.87 13.48 -7.98
N LEU A 581 4.97 13.60 -8.95
CA LEU A 581 3.79 14.44 -8.88
C LEU A 581 2.53 13.57 -8.94
N PRO A 582 1.48 13.90 -8.17
CA PRO A 582 0.22 13.17 -8.29
C PRO A 582 -0.38 13.38 -9.68
N ALA A 583 -0.78 12.28 -10.31
CA ALA A 583 -1.47 12.24 -11.58
C ALA A 583 -2.67 11.28 -11.48
N TYR A 584 -3.65 11.44 -12.36
CA TYR A 584 -4.73 10.49 -12.50
C TYR A 584 -4.81 10.02 -13.96
N SER A 585 -4.88 8.70 -14.13
CA SER A 585 -5.09 8.06 -15.43
C SER A 585 -6.03 6.89 -15.24
N SER A 586 -7.02 6.78 -16.14
CA SER A 586 -7.92 5.64 -16.21
C SER A 586 -7.21 4.35 -16.68
N ASN A 587 -6.00 4.46 -17.25
CA ASN A 587 -5.31 3.34 -17.91
C ASN A 587 -4.41 2.51 -16.95
N GLU A 588 -4.65 2.57 -15.63
CA GLU A 588 -3.95 1.82 -14.57
C GLU A 588 -2.42 1.93 -14.51
N GLU A 589 -1.75 2.63 -15.42
CA GLU A 589 -0.29 2.84 -15.34
C GLU A 589 0.03 3.66 -14.09
N THR A 590 0.91 3.10 -13.24
CA THR A 590 1.29 3.75 -11.97
C THR A 590 2.24 4.91 -12.18
N PHE A 591 3.18 4.79 -13.10
CA PHE A 591 4.17 5.84 -13.39
C PHE A 591 4.04 6.28 -14.84
N THR A 592 3.87 7.58 -15.06
CA THR A 592 3.74 8.17 -16.40
C THR A 592 4.73 9.32 -16.57
N PRO A 593 5.38 9.45 -17.73
CA PRO A 593 6.26 10.58 -17.99
C PRO A 593 5.43 11.87 -18.11
N LEU A 594 5.90 12.93 -17.46
CA LEU A 594 5.31 14.27 -17.56
C LEU A 594 6.13 15.16 -18.52
N PRO A 595 5.66 16.38 -18.85
CA PRO A 595 6.38 17.26 -19.76
C PRO A 595 7.83 17.50 -19.35
N LYS A 596 8.71 17.56 -20.36
CA LYS A 596 10.15 17.81 -20.21
C LYS A 596 10.39 19.04 -19.33
N TYR A 597 11.24 18.88 -18.32
CA TYR A 597 11.58 19.91 -17.36
C TYR A 597 13.10 20.02 -17.22
N MET A 598 13.63 21.24 -17.35
CA MET A 598 15.09 21.50 -17.30
C MET A 598 15.91 20.56 -18.18
N ASP A 599 15.44 20.34 -19.41
CA ASP A 599 16.07 19.41 -20.34
C ASP A 599 16.26 17.98 -19.80
N ASP A 600 15.35 17.53 -18.93
CA ASP A 600 15.36 16.24 -18.22
C ASP A 600 16.51 16.07 -17.22
N TYR A 601 17.16 17.17 -16.81
CA TYR A 601 18.09 17.13 -15.68
C TYR A 601 17.40 16.63 -14.40
N VAL A 602 16.20 17.15 -14.12
CA VAL A 602 15.28 16.56 -13.13
C VAL A 602 14.04 16.09 -13.87
N LYS A 603 13.81 14.79 -13.88
CA LYS A 603 12.65 14.20 -14.55
C LYS A 603 11.39 14.47 -13.73
N LEU A 604 10.30 14.85 -14.41
CA LEU A 604 8.98 14.88 -13.80
C LEU A 604 8.26 13.56 -14.10
N THR A 605 7.84 12.88 -13.04
CA THR A 605 7.15 11.59 -13.13
C THR A 605 5.77 11.74 -12.47
N GLY A 606 4.73 11.46 -13.24
CA GLY A 606 3.35 11.41 -12.77
C GLY A 606 3.09 10.07 -12.10
N VAL A 607 2.62 10.10 -10.86
CA VAL A 607 2.30 8.91 -10.08
C VAL A 607 0.79 8.80 -9.95
N ASN A 608 0.22 7.70 -10.44
CA ASN A 608 -1.22 7.48 -10.44
C ASN A 608 -1.73 7.36 -9.01
N ILE A 609 -2.51 8.36 -8.59
CA ILE A 609 -3.00 8.45 -7.23
C ILE A 609 -3.90 7.28 -6.85
N MET A 610 -4.70 6.75 -7.78
CA MET A 610 -5.56 5.61 -7.51
C MET A 610 -4.77 4.32 -7.32
N ALA A 611 -3.73 4.10 -8.14
CA ALA A 611 -2.86 2.93 -7.99
C ALA A 611 -2.12 2.94 -6.65
N VAL A 612 -1.66 4.11 -6.22
CA VAL A 612 -0.99 4.29 -4.93
C VAL A 612 -1.95 4.17 -3.75
N ILE A 613 -3.18 4.70 -3.84
CA ILE A 613 -4.24 4.49 -2.84
C ILE A 613 -4.52 2.99 -2.68
N ASP A 614 -4.72 2.28 -3.79
CA ASP A 614 -5.08 0.86 -3.75
C ASP A 614 -3.94 0.03 -3.15
N SER A 615 -2.69 0.29 -3.54
CA SER A 615 -1.51 -0.32 -2.93
C SER A 615 -1.38 -0.03 -1.44
N TYR A 616 -1.66 1.21 -1.02
CA TYR A 616 -1.60 1.60 0.39
C TYR A 616 -2.66 0.85 1.21
N LEU A 617 -3.88 0.72 0.68
CA LEU A 617 -4.97 -0.01 1.32
C LEU A 617 -4.78 -1.54 1.33
N GLU A 618 -3.99 -2.13 0.43
CA GLU A 618 -3.58 -3.56 0.51
C GLU A 618 -2.87 -3.87 1.85
N THR A 619 -2.30 -2.88 2.55
CA THR A 619 -1.67 -3.09 3.86
C THR A 619 -2.67 -3.36 4.99
N GLU A 620 -3.95 -3.01 4.83
CA GLU A 620 -4.99 -3.30 5.84
C GLU A 620 -5.28 -4.81 5.94
N GLU A 621 -4.97 -5.59 4.89
CA GLU A 621 -5.28 -7.02 4.78
C GLU A 621 -4.15 -7.95 5.29
N THR A 622 -3.01 -7.38 5.70
CA THR A 622 -1.81 -8.13 6.18
C THR A 622 -1.50 -7.86 7.63
#